data_AF-A0A9N9VP41-F1
#
_entry.id   AF-A0A9N9VP41-F1
#
_cell.length_a   1.000
_cell.length_b   1.000
_cell.length_c   1.000
_cell.angle_alpha   90.00
_cell.angle_beta   90.00
_cell.angle_gamma   90.00
#
_symmetry.space_group_name_H-M   'P 1'
#
loop_
_entity.id
_entity.type
_entity.pdbx_description
1 polymer ?
#
loop_
_entity_poly.entity_id
_entity_poly.type
_entity_poly.pdbx_seq_one_letter_code
_entity_poly.pdbx_strand_id
1 'polypeptide(L)'
;MLPHELTNHVFLQHMMASLDALAHDAKQRSFFHQVESSRQFRRVVPIVTETNWLASMIFGIGLMSFHFQTARIMQPESNNPDPFKALLVLRYSAPLAKAIGPWFMNSMLPSMIRRNNEASLPLDERDDMAILNLHTLLDGDILSLSTNAHAVCEHAIHALYQWLFVTSGRPRTWRDFIEWPAAISDEFLVLAQQQKHPAAVIILIHWCAVMSNAPKTWFMGGWAVAAALQAMSWLDESWRQSPGMVWARENLDQTYKSVYNATSYSFSSDIPHPTEQIDHPSRFALELFAQKFQAARLFGSRTPSLIRRQSLQKAYEWLDKLEVGLRIRRKRILGHMYKEAGSRSKEWMNKNPAAGQKIKAQCR
;
A
#
# COMPACT_ATOMS: atom_id res chain seq x y z
N MET A 1 -11.98 19.09 -8.38
CA MET A 1 -11.16 18.48 -9.44
C MET A 1 -11.48 17.01 -9.55
N LEU A 2 -11.24 16.21 -8.51
CA LEU A 2 -11.50 14.76 -8.53
C LEU A 2 -12.94 14.34 -8.93
N PRO A 3 -14.03 14.97 -8.43
CA PRO A 3 -15.38 14.58 -8.87
C PRO A 3 -15.65 14.82 -10.36
N HIS A 4 -14.99 15.83 -10.95
CA HIS A 4 -15.13 16.13 -12.38
C HIS A 4 -14.38 15.13 -13.25
N GLU A 5 -13.17 14.73 -12.85
CA GLU A 5 -12.41 13.67 -13.51
C GLU A 5 -13.17 12.33 -13.48
N LEU A 6 -13.74 11.99 -12.32
CA LEU A 6 -14.51 10.75 -12.15
C LEU A 6 -15.75 10.70 -13.05
N THR A 7 -16.46 11.81 -13.24
CA THR A 7 -17.63 11.83 -14.13
C THR A 7 -17.24 11.73 -15.60
N ASN A 8 -16.06 12.24 -15.98
CA ASN A 8 -15.65 12.31 -17.38
C ASN A 8 -14.94 11.04 -17.87
N HIS A 9 -14.41 10.22 -16.95
CA HIS A 9 -13.60 9.06 -17.30
C HIS A 9 -14.16 7.75 -16.75
N VAL A 10 -14.77 6.96 -17.64
CA VAL A 10 -15.35 5.63 -17.32
C VAL A 10 -14.33 4.70 -16.65
N PHE A 11 -13.06 4.71 -17.10
CA PHE A 11 -12.03 3.87 -16.49
C PHE A 11 -11.79 4.22 -15.00
N LEU A 12 -11.89 5.49 -14.61
CA LEU A 12 -11.75 5.88 -13.21
C LEU A 12 -12.96 5.47 -12.37
N GLN A 13 -14.17 5.49 -12.93
CA GLN A 13 -15.37 4.99 -12.25
C GLN A 13 -15.22 3.51 -11.91
N HIS A 14 -14.73 2.71 -12.88
CA HIS A 14 -14.41 1.31 -12.64
C HIS A 14 -13.27 1.14 -11.63
N MET A 15 -12.23 1.98 -11.64
CA MET A 15 -11.15 1.90 -10.64
C MET A 15 -11.69 2.15 -9.22
N MET A 16 -12.51 3.19 -9.05
CA MET A 16 -13.11 3.51 -7.75
C MET A 16 -14.07 2.40 -7.28
N ALA A 17 -14.90 1.86 -8.18
CA ALA A 17 -15.78 0.74 -7.86
C ALA A 17 -15.00 -0.52 -7.48
N SER A 18 -13.82 -0.74 -8.09
CA SER A 18 -12.93 -1.83 -7.73
C SER A 18 -12.38 -1.69 -6.31
N LEU A 19 -11.84 -0.51 -5.97
CA LEU A 19 -11.31 -0.23 -4.63
C LEU A 19 -12.40 -0.29 -3.56
N ASP A 20 -13.60 0.22 -3.86
CA ASP A 20 -14.75 0.16 -2.96
C ASP A 20 -15.22 -1.29 -2.74
N ALA A 21 -15.31 -2.10 -3.81
CA ALA A 21 -15.65 -3.52 -3.68
C ALA A 21 -14.59 -4.28 -2.87
N LEU A 22 -13.30 -3.97 -3.06
CA LEU A 22 -12.19 -4.59 -2.34
C LEU A 22 -12.22 -4.23 -0.85
N ALA A 23 -12.67 -3.03 -0.51
CA ALA A 23 -12.87 -2.59 0.87
C ALA A 23 -13.94 -3.37 1.62
N HIS A 24 -14.97 -3.82 0.89
CA HIS A 24 -16.11 -4.58 1.41
C HIS A 24 -15.96 -6.09 1.20
N ASP A 25 -14.73 -6.57 0.96
CA ASP A 25 -14.40 -7.98 0.72
C ASP A 25 -15.21 -8.64 -0.42
N ALA A 26 -15.70 -7.85 -1.38
CA ALA A 26 -16.40 -8.32 -2.56
C ALA A 26 -15.40 -8.68 -3.68
N LYS A 27 -14.50 -9.64 -3.41
CA LYS A 27 -13.33 -9.99 -4.26
C LYS A 27 -13.69 -10.13 -5.75
N GLN A 28 -14.66 -10.97 -6.10
CA GLN A 28 -15.01 -11.20 -7.51
C GLN A 28 -15.42 -9.90 -8.22
N ARG A 29 -16.17 -9.04 -7.53
CA ARG A 29 -16.62 -7.75 -8.05
C ARG A 29 -15.46 -6.76 -8.19
N SER A 30 -14.53 -6.76 -7.23
CA SER A 30 -13.35 -5.90 -7.30
C SER A 30 -12.47 -6.25 -8.50
N PHE A 31 -12.20 -7.53 -8.74
CA PHE A 31 -11.45 -7.97 -9.93
C PHE A 31 -12.15 -7.62 -11.23
N PHE A 32 -13.47 -7.85 -11.33
CA PHE A 32 -14.25 -7.47 -12.51
C PHE A 32 -14.06 -5.98 -12.85
N HIS A 33 -14.25 -5.10 -11.87
CA HIS A 33 -14.10 -3.67 -12.08
C HIS A 33 -12.65 -3.26 -12.36
N GLN A 34 -11.65 -3.93 -11.76
CA GLN A 34 -10.24 -3.64 -12.05
C GLN A 34 -9.85 -3.98 -13.49
N VAL A 35 -10.30 -5.14 -13.98
CA VAL A 35 -10.04 -5.59 -15.35
C VAL A 35 -10.69 -4.62 -16.34
N GLU A 36 -11.95 -4.27 -16.10
CA GLU A 36 -12.68 -3.33 -16.97
C GLU A 36 -12.07 -1.92 -16.93
N SER A 37 -11.64 -1.45 -15.75
CA SER A 37 -10.92 -0.19 -15.61
C SER A 37 -9.65 -0.16 -16.46
N SER A 38 -8.82 -1.21 -16.34
CA SER A 38 -7.56 -1.32 -17.08
C SER A 38 -7.76 -1.44 -18.59
N ARG A 39 -8.81 -2.18 -19.01
CA ARG A 39 -9.19 -2.32 -20.42
C ARG A 39 -9.60 -0.98 -21.01
N GLN A 40 -10.45 -0.23 -20.30
CA GLN A 40 -10.91 1.08 -20.74
C GLN A 40 -9.77 2.10 -20.75
N PHE A 41 -8.89 2.09 -19.75
CA PHE A 41 -7.73 2.96 -19.70
C PHE A 41 -6.84 2.78 -20.94
N ARG A 42 -6.44 1.54 -21.25
CA ARG A 42 -5.61 1.25 -22.44
C ARG A 42 -6.28 1.68 -23.75
N ARG A 43 -7.61 1.61 -23.83
CA ARG A 43 -8.38 2.00 -25.02
C ARG A 43 -8.47 3.52 -25.21
N VAL A 44 -8.68 4.26 -24.11
CA VAL A 44 -9.00 5.70 -24.15
C VAL A 44 -7.76 6.57 -23.94
N VAL A 45 -6.72 6.02 -23.32
CA VAL A 45 -5.47 6.72 -23.01
C VAL A 45 -4.30 5.98 -23.67
N PRO A 46 -4.17 6.04 -25.01
CA PRO A 46 -3.01 5.46 -25.68
C PRO A 46 -1.72 6.24 -25.37
N ILE A 47 -1.86 7.55 -25.12
CA ILE A 47 -0.76 8.48 -24.82
C ILE A 47 -1.23 9.44 -23.73
N VAL A 48 -0.34 9.78 -22.80
CA VAL A 48 -0.59 10.79 -21.76
C VAL A 48 -0.42 12.19 -22.33
N THR A 49 -1.43 13.05 -22.14
CA THR A 49 -1.53 14.41 -22.66
C THR A 49 -1.86 15.40 -21.55
N GLU A 50 -1.82 16.71 -21.87
CA GLU A 50 -2.21 17.79 -20.96
C GLU A 50 -3.65 17.63 -20.41
N THR A 51 -4.55 17.03 -21.19
CA THR A 51 -5.96 16.91 -20.83
C THR A 51 -6.28 15.65 -20.03
N ASN A 52 -5.39 14.65 -20.01
CA ASN A 52 -5.66 13.35 -19.38
C ASN A 52 -4.61 12.91 -18.34
N TRP A 53 -3.51 13.66 -18.14
CA TRP A 53 -2.43 13.24 -17.24
C TRP A 53 -2.89 13.07 -15.79
N LEU A 54 -3.81 13.93 -15.33
CA LEU A 54 -4.34 13.87 -13.97
C LEU A 54 -5.18 12.60 -13.79
N ALA A 55 -6.07 12.30 -14.73
CA ALA A 55 -6.86 11.08 -14.71
C ALA A 55 -5.97 9.83 -14.78
N SER A 56 -4.91 9.88 -15.60
CA SER A 56 -3.91 8.81 -15.70
C SER A 56 -3.14 8.61 -14.39
N MET A 57 -2.78 9.70 -13.70
CA MET A 57 -2.15 9.64 -12.38
C MET A 57 -3.07 9.02 -11.33
N ILE A 58 -4.34 9.44 -11.28
CA ILE A 58 -5.33 8.88 -10.36
C ILE A 58 -5.52 7.38 -10.62
N PHE A 59 -5.60 6.98 -11.89
CA PHE A 59 -5.67 5.58 -12.28
C PHE A 59 -4.45 4.79 -11.82
N GLY A 60 -3.24 5.30 -12.05
CA GLY A 60 -1.99 4.66 -11.61
C GLY A 60 -1.92 4.45 -10.10
N ILE A 61 -2.24 5.49 -9.32
CA ILE A 61 -2.31 5.39 -7.85
C ILE A 61 -3.37 4.38 -7.40
N GLY A 62 -4.55 4.39 -8.05
CA GLY A 62 -5.62 3.45 -7.76
C GLY A 62 -5.22 2.00 -8.08
N LEU A 63 -4.51 1.79 -9.19
CA LEU A 63 -3.99 0.48 -9.59
C LEU A 63 -2.97 -0.05 -8.58
N MET A 64 -2.00 0.77 -8.17
CA MET A 64 -1.04 0.42 -7.12
C MET A 64 -1.77 0.06 -5.82
N SER A 65 -2.72 0.90 -5.40
CA SER A 65 -3.51 0.68 -4.17
C SER A 65 -4.26 -0.65 -4.21
N PHE A 66 -4.88 -0.97 -5.34
CA PHE A 66 -5.57 -2.24 -5.56
C PHE A 66 -4.61 -3.44 -5.42
N HIS A 67 -3.42 -3.36 -6.03
CA HIS A 67 -2.46 -4.47 -6.00
C HIS A 67 -1.83 -4.68 -4.62
N PHE A 68 -1.51 -3.61 -3.89
CA PHE A 68 -1.04 -3.73 -2.51
C PHE A 68 -2.12 -4.33 -1.60
N GLN A 69 -3.37 -3.86 -1.74
CA GLN A 69 -4.48 -4.35 -0.93
C GLN A 69 -4.81 -5.81 -1.25
N THR A 70 -4.80 -6.22 -2.52
CA THR A 70 -5.02 -7.62 -2.90
C THR A 70 -3.87 -8.50 -2.44
N ALA A 71 -2.62 -8.06 -2.57
CA ALA A 71 -1.47 -8.78 -2.02
C ALA A 71 -1.63 -9.00 -0.51
N ARG A 72 -2.15 -8.02 0.24
CA ARG A 72 -2.42 -8.18 1.68
C ARG A 72 -3.59 -9.11 1.99
N ILE A 73 -4.74 -8.95 1.32
CA ILE A 73 -5.95 -9.77 1.61
C ILE A 73 -5.74 -11.23 1.21
N MET A 74 -4.96 -11.49 0.15
CA MET A 74 -4.76 -12.84 -0.38
C MET A 74 -3.58 -13.57 0.26
N GLN A 75 -2.72 -12.88 1.01
CA GLN A 75 -1.61 -13.48 1.75
C GLN A 75 -2.01 -14.65 2.67
N PRO A 76 -3.15 -14.62 3.41
CA PRO A 76 -3.57 -15.72 4.27
C PRO A 76 -4.12 -16.94 3.52
N GLU A 77 -4.65 -16.76 2.30
CA GLU A 77 -5.32 -17.83 1.55
C GLU A 77 -4.37 -18.60 0.63
N SER A 78 -3.21 -18.01 0.29
CA SER A 78 -2.20 -18.66 -0.54
C SER A 78 -1.09 -19.25 0.34
N ASN A 79 -0.80 -20.55 0.18
CA ASN A 79 0.35 -21.22 0.83
C ASN A 79 1.73 -20.62 0.49
N ASN A 80 1.81 -19.59 -0.36
CA ASN A 80 3.04 -18.91 -0.75
C ASN A 80 2.72 -17.51 -1.34
N PRO A 81 2.56 -16.47 -0.51
CA PRO A 81 2.42 -15.12 -1.03
C PRO A 81 3.62 -14.73 -1.89
N ASP A 82 3.38 -14.06 -3.02
CA ASP A 82 4.45 -13.67 -3.93
C ASP A 82 4.79 -12.18 -3.72
N PRO A 83 5.86 -11.84 -2.99
CA PRO A 83 6.24 -10.45 -2.73
C PRO A 83 6.59 -9.68 -4.01
N PHE A 84 6.92 -10.38 -5.10
CA PHE A 84 7.25 -9.75 -6.37
C PHE A 84 6.03 -9.21 -7.11
N LYS A 85 4.82 -9.67 -6.84
CA LYS A 85 3.63 -9.16 -7.57
C LYS A 85 3.48 -7.65 -7.41
N ALA A 86 3.62 -7.13 -6.21
CA ALA A 86 3.54 -5.69 -5.98
C ALA A 86 4.77 -4.96 -6.53
N LEU A 87 5.98 -5.53 -6.39
CA LEU A 87 7.19 -4.97 -6.99
C LEU A 87 7.07 -4.85 -8.52
N LEU A 88 6.56 -5.88 -9.19
CA LEU A 88 6.32 -5.89 -10.64
C LEU A 88 5.29 -4.84 -11.03
N VAL A 89 4.20 -4.68 -10.26
CA VAL A 89 3.21 -3.62 -10.49
C VAL A 89 3.86 -2.23 -10.41
N LEU A 90 4.74 -1.99 -9.43
CA LEU A 90 5.48 -0.74 -9.32
C LEU A 90 6.39 -0.52 -10.53
N ARG A 91 7.18 -1.53 -10.90
CA ARG A 91 8.07 -1.51 -12.08
C ARG A 91 7.29 -1.21 -13.36
N TYR A 92 6.20 -1.93 -13.62
CA TYR A 92 5.37 -1.72 -14.81
C TYR A 92 4.60 -0.39 -14.80
N SER A 93 4.49 0.27 -13.65
CA SER A 93 3.93 1.63 -13.54
C SER A 93 4.95 2.71 -13.91
N ALA A 94 6.24 2.41 -14.01
CA ALA A 94 7.30 3.38 -14.28
C ALA A 94 7.17 4.10 -15.64
N PRO A 95 6.81 3.43 -16.76
CA PRO A 95 6.58 4.12 -18.03
C PRO A 95 5.43 5.14 -17.93
N LEU A 96 4.36 4.79 -17.23
CA LEU A 96 3.23 5.69 -16.98
C LEU A 96 3.65 6.87 -16.09
N ALA A 97 4.42 6.59 -15.02
CA ALA A 97 5.01 7.60 -14.16
C ALA A 97 5.84 8.62 -14.94
N LYS A 98 6.73 8.13 -15.81
CA LYS A 98 7.60 8.94 -16.68
C LYS A 98 6.77 9.80 -17.63
N ALA A 99 5.72 9.26 -18.22
CA ALA A 99 4.83 10.00 -19.12
C ALA A 99 4.03 11.10 -18.40
N ILE A 100 3.66 10.89 -17.13
CA ILE A 100 2.96 11.88 -16.28
C ILE A 100 3.91 12.98 -15.79
N GLY A 101 5.19 12.66 -15.59
CA GLY A 101 6.20 13.51 -14.95
C GLY A 101 6.21 14.97 -15.40
N PRO A 102 6.36 15.27 -16.71
CA PRO A 102 6.41 16.66 -17.21
C PRO A 102 5.16 17.47 -16.83
N TRP A 103 3.99 16.87 -16.95
CA TRP A 103 2.71 17.51 -16.62
C TRP A 103 2.56 17.75 -15.12
N PHE A 104 2.94 16.76 -14.32
CA PHE A 104 2.91 16.86 -12.86
C PHE A 104 3.83 17.99 -12.37
N MET A 105 5.07 18.05 -12.85
CA MET A 105 6.06 19.05 -12.44
C MET A 105 5.65 20.48 -12.82
N ASN A 106 4.93 20.66 -13.94
CA ASN A 106 4.41 21.95 -14.39
C ASN A 106 3.07 22.33 -13.72
N SER A 107 2.49 21.46 -12.90
CA SER A 107 1.22 21.72 -12.20
C SER A 107 1.43 22.36 -10.82
N MET A 108 0.33 22.71 -10.14
CA MET A 108 0.38 23.19 -8.75
C MET A 108 0.62 22.07 -7.72
N LEU A 109 0.48 20.80 -8.10
CA LEU A 109 0.50 19.65 -7.19
C LEU A 109 1.84 19.46 -6.44
N PRO A 110 3.04 19.60 -7.05
CA PRO A 110 4.30 19.46 -6.34
C PRO A 110 4.39 20.40 -5.13
N SER A 111 3.95 21.66 -5.28
CA SER A 111 3.98 22.66 -4.21
C SER A 111 3.01 22.35 -3.06
N MET A 112 1.91 21.66 -3.36
CA MET A 112 0.91 21.23 -2.37
C MET A 112 1.38 19.97 -1.62
N ILE A 113 2.10 19.08 -2.30
CA ILE A 113 2.66 17.87 -1.69
C ILE A 113 3.86 18.23 -0.81
N ARG A 114 4.78 19.08 -1.30
CA ARG A 114 6.00 19.50 -0.58
C ARG A 114 5.72 20.16 0.76
N ARG A 115 4.63 20.93 0.87
CA ARG A 115 4.22 21.60 2.14
C ARG A 115 3.87 20.63 3.27
N ASN A 116 3.65 19.36 2.98
CA ASN A 116 3.28 18.34 3.97
C ASN A 116 4.42 17.38 4.29
N ASN A 117 5.58 17.51 3.64
CA ASN A 117 6.73 16.67 3.90
C ASN A 117 7.62 17.37 4.93
N GLU A 118 7.76 16.78 6.12
CA GLU A 118 8.81 17.10 7.08
C GLU A 118 10.17 17.15 6.36
N ALA A 119 11.05 18.06 6.78
CA ALA A 119 12.38 18.22 6.19
C ALA A 119 13.08 16.86 6.07
N SER A 120 13.62 16.56 4.88
CA SER A 120 14.48 15.41 4.66
C SER A 120 15.65 15.48 5.63
N LEU A 121 15.75 14.52 6.54
CA LEU A 121 16.93 14.34 7.35
C LEU A 121 18.00 13.64 6.49
N PRO A 122 19.29 13.94 6.70
CA PRO A 122 20.35 13.14 6.09
C PRO A 122 20.20 11.67 6.49
N LEU A 123 20.65 10.76 5.62
CA LEU A 123 20.81 9.35 5.98
C LEU A 123 21.68 9.24 7.23
N ASP A 124 21.36 8.29 8.11
CA ASP A 124 22.17 8.06 9.29
C ASP A 124 23.34 7.11 9.00
N GLU A 125 24.30 7.02 9.92
CA GLU A 125 25.44 6.11 9.78
C GLU A 125 25.01 4.63 9.64
N ARG A 126 23.80 4.27 10.10
CA ARG A 126 23.30 2.89 10.03
C ARG A 126 22.88 2.54 8.61
N ASP A 127 22.27 3.48 7.88
CA ASP A 127 21.91 3.31 6.48
C ASP A 127 23.17 3.08 5.62
N ASP A 128 24.24 3.86 5.82
CA ASP A 128 25.51 3.70 5.10
C ASP A 128 26.17 2.35 5.42
N MET A 129 26.19 1.95 6.70
CA MET A 129 26.70 0.65 7.12
C MET A 129 25.88 -0.51 6.55
N ALA A 130 24.57 -0.35 6.36
CA ALA A 130 23.73 -1.36 5.73
C ALA A 130 24.14 -1.64 4.28
N ILE A 131 24.42 -0.57 3.52
CA ILE A 131 24.89 -0.66 2.14
C ILE A 131 26.30 -1.25 2.07
N LEU A 132 27.21 -0.84 2.96
CA LEU A 132 28.54 -1.42 3.05
C LEU A 132 28.49 -2.93 3.33
N ASN A 133 27.62 -3.36 4.25
CA ASN A 133 27.44 -4.78 4.58
C ASN A 133 26.88 -5.58 3.39
N LEU A 134 26.06 -4.99 2.52
CA LEU A 134 25.61 -5.63 1.29
C LEU A 134 26.77 -5.82 0.30
N HIS A 135 27.65 -4.83 0.13
CA HIS A 135 28.86 -4.97 -0.69
C HIS A 135 29.80 -6.04 -0.13
N THR A 136 30.07 -6.01 1.18
CA THR A 136 30.91 -7.04 1.83
C THR A 136 30.31 -8.43 1.69
N LEU A 137 28.97 -8.55 1.71
CA LEU A 137 28.29 -9.82 1.45
C LEU A 137 28.54 -10.31 0.02
N LEU A 138 28.46 -9.43 -0.98
CA LEU A 138 28.73 -9.80 -2.39
C LEU A 138 30.16 -10.24 -2.64
N ASP A 139 31.12 -9.59 -1.98
CA ASP A 139 32.55 -9.87 -2.17
C ASP A 139 33.04 -11.05 -1.33
N GLY A 140 32.21 -11.58 -0.42
CA GLY A 140 32.54 -12.69 0.45
C GLY A 140 32.59 -14.04 -0.26
N ASP A 141 33.54 -14.89 0.15
CA ASP A 141 33.76 -16.24 -0.38
C ASP A 141 32.54 -17.18 -0.29
N ILE A 142 31.56 -16.86 0.57
CA ILE A 142 30.36 -17.67 0.81
C ILE A 142 29.50 -17.80 -0.45
N LEU A 143 29.55 -16.83 -1.36
CA LEU A 143 28.60 -16.74 -2.46
C LEU A 143 29.05 -17.44 -3.75
N SER A 144 30.37 -17.71 -3.91
CA SER A 144 30.98 -18.17 -5.17
C SER A 144 30.22 -17.66 -6.42
N LEU A 145 29.91 -16.36 -6.43
CA LEU A 145 28.99 -15.79 -7.41
C LEU A 145 29.62 -15.89 -8.79
N SER A 146 28.80 -16.23 -9.78
CA SER A 146 29.20 -15.96 -11.16
C SER A 146 29.43 -14.45 -11.32
N THR A 147 30.41 -14.05 -12.13
CA THR A 147 30.70 -12.65 -12.42
C THR A 147 29.45 -11.86 -12.85
N ASN A 148 28.55 -12.51 -13.59
CA ASN A 148 27.29 -11.90 -14.01
C ASN A 148 26.32 -11.65 -12.84
N ALA A 149 26.15 -12.63 -11.94
CA ALA A 149 25.26 -12.47 -10.80
C ALA A 149 25.78 -11.40 -9.81
N HIS A 150 27.10 -11.30 -9.66
CA HIS A 150 27.74 -10.24 -8.86
C HIS A 150 27.41 -8.86 -9.45
N ALA A 151 27.68 -8.63 -10.74
CA ALA A 151 27.41 -7.36 -11.42
C ALA A 151 25.92 -6.95 -11.36
N VAL A 152 25.00 -7.91 -11.54
CA VAL A 152 23.55 -7.65 -11.43
C VAL A 152 23.14 -7.23 -10.02
N CYS A 153 23.70 -7.88 -8.98
CA CYS A 153 23.43 -7.50 -7.60
C CYS A 153 24.07 -6.17 -7.22
N GLU A 154 25.30 -5.91 -7.68
CA GLU A 154 26.01 -4.65 -7.48
C GLU A 154 25.21 -3.46 -8.05
N HIS A 155 24.70 -3.60 -9.27
CA HIS A 155 23.81 -2.59 -9.87
C HIS A 155 22.57 -2.33 -9.02
N ALA A 156 21.93 -3.38 -8.48
CA ALA A 156 20.75 -3.25 -7.63
C ALA A 156 21.04 -2.58 -6.28
N ILE A 157 22.21 -2.86 -5.67
CA ILE A 157 22.68 -2.17 -4.45
C ILE A 157 22.94 -0.69 -4.75
N HIS A 158 23.61 -0.38 -5.86
CA HIS A 158 23.87 1.00 -6.24
C HIS A 158 22.57 1.78 -6.45
N ALA A 159 21.60 1.20 -7.15
CA ALA A 159 20.27 1.78 -7.31
C ALA A 159 19.55 1.94 -5.96
N LEU A 160 19.71 0.99 -5.03
CA LEU A 160 19.13 1.08 -3.68
C LEU A 160 19.72 2.24 -2.88
N TYR A 161 21.04 2.41 -2.92
CA TYR A 161 21.73 3.50 -2.24
C TYR A 161 21.32 4.88 -2.79
N GLN A 162 21.27 5.04 -4.12
CA GLN A 162 20.77 6.27 -4.74
C GLN A 162 19.33 6.59 -4.32
N TRP A 163 18.48 5.56 -4.29
CA TRP A 163 17.08 5.71 -3.88
C TRP A 163 16.92 6.03 -2.38
N LEU A 164 17.72 5.40 -1.51
CA LEU A 164 17.79 5.73 -0.09
C LEU A 164 18.12 7.21 0.11
N PHE A 165 19.12 7.71 -0.61
CA PHE A 165 19.54 9.11 -0.53
C PHE A 165 18.41 10.06 -0.92
N VAL A 166 17.72 9.79 -2.04
CA VAL A 166 16.59 10.62 -2.52
C VAL A 166 15.40 10.60 -1.58
N THR A 167 15.13 9.47 -0.94
CA THR A 167 13.98 9.28 -0.04
C THR A 167 14.29 9.54 1.43
N SER A 168 15.55 9.77 1.78
CA SER A 168 16.03 9.83 3.17
C SER A 168 15.57 8.61 3.99
N GLY A 169 15.62 7.42 3.40
CA GLY A 169 15.16 6.16 4.02
C GLY A 169 13.66 6.08 4.32
N ARG A 170 12.87 7.04 3.84
CA ARG A 170 11.43 7.19 4.15
C ARG A 170 10.64 7.55 2.90
N PRO A 171 10.27 6.59 2.04
CA PRO A 171 9.50 6.87 0.84
C PRO A 171 8.09 7.36 1.21
N ARG A 172 7.67 8.50 0.64
CA ARG A 172 6.40 9.20 1.00
C ARG A 172 5.46 9.37 -0.16
N THR A 173 5.99 9.40 -1.38
CA THR A 173 5.20 9.63 -2.59
C THR A 173 5.11 8.37 -3.43
N TRP A 174 4.11 8.32 -4.30
CA TRP A 174 3.94 7.22 -5.25
C TRP A 174 5.16 7.08 -6.19
N ARG A 175 5.86 8.18 -6.47
CA ARG A 175 7.10 8.16 -7.27
C ARG A 175 8.20 7.43 -6.51
N ASP A 176 8.36 7.72 -5.23
CA ASP A 176 9.35 7.09 -4.36
C ASP A 176 9.16 5.57 -4.34
N PHE A 177 7.92 5.08 -4.38
CA PHE A 177 7.63 3.64 -4.44
C PHE A 177 8.02 2.97 -5.76
N ILE A 178 8.04 3.72 -6.86
CA ILE A 178 8.29 3.20 -8.21
C ILE A 178 9.78 3.23 -8.57
N GLU A 179 10.53 4.19 -8.03
CA GLU A 179 11.87 4.53 -8.51
C GLU A 179 12.87 3.37 -8.42
N TRP A 180 12.99 2.70 -7.27
CA TRP A 180 13.87 1.54 -7.16
C TRP A 180 13.42 0.33 -7.99
N PRO A 181 12.14 -0.11 -7.95
CA PRO A 181 11.66 -1.18 -8.82
C PRO A 181 11.85 -0.94 -10.32
N ALA A 182 11.86 0.32 -10.75
CA ALA A 182 12.13 0.72 -12.13
C ALA A 182 13.62 0.70 -12.50
N ALA A 183 14.53 0.84 -11.53
CA ALA A 183 15.96 0.97 -11.74
C ALA A 183 16.71 -0.38 -11.79
N ILE A 184 16.19 -1.42 -11.15
CA ILE A 184 16.79 -2.77 -11.19
C ILE A 184 16.64 -3.42 -12.58
N SER A 185 17.49 -4.38 -12.92
CA SER A 185 17.43 -5.07 -14.22
C SER A 185 16.43 -6.24 -14.23
N ASP A 186 16.08 -6.76 -15.41
CA ASP A 186 15.22 -7.96 -15.49
C ASP A 186 15.97 -9.21 -15.01
N GLU A 187 17.29 -9.26 -15.18
CA GLU A 187 18.16 -10.32 -14.67
C GLU A 187 18.14 -10.36 -13.15
N PHE A 188 18.08 -9.21 -12.47
CA PHE A 188 17.92 -9.16 -11.02
C PHE A 188 16.62 -9.83 -10.57
N LEU A 189 15.51 -9.61 -11.31
CA LEU A 189 14.24 -10.26 -11.02
C LEU A 189 14.32 -11.77 -11.19
N VAL A 190 15.01 -12.24 -12.24
CA VAL A 190 15.26 -13.68 -12.44
C VAL A 190 16.05 -14.25 -11.26
N LEU A 191 17.12 -13.59 -10.83
CA LEU A 191 17.92 -14.01 -9.68
C LEU A 191 17.08 -14.05 -8.39
N ALA A 192 16.34 -12.99 -8.09
CA ALA A 192 15.62 -12.86 -6.83
C ALA A 192 14.35 -13.73 -6.77
N GLN A 193 13.58 -13.83 -7.86
CA GLN A 193 12.27 -14.49 -7.87
C GLN A 193 12.34 -15.95 -8.33
N GLN A 194 13.01 -16.21 -9.44
CA GLN A 194 13.01 -17.53 -10.08
C GLN A 194 14.07 -18.43 -9.45
N GLN A 195 15.28 -17.91 -9.31
CA GLN A 195 16.41 -18.65 -8.74
C GLN A 195 16.47 -18.55 -7.22
N LYS A 196 15.80 -17.54 -6.63
CA LYS A 196 15.84 -17.22 -5.19
C LYS A 196 17.27 -17.12 -4.67
N HIS A 197 18.14 -16.52 -5.48
CA HIS A 197 19.55 -16.37 -5.16
C HIS A 197 19.71 -15.57 -3.85
N PRO A 198 20.42 -16.07 -2.83
CA PRO A 198 20.43 -15.47 -1.50
C PRO A 198 20.78 -13.97 -1.50
N ALA A 199 21.83 -13.58 -2.22
CA ALA A 199 22.24 -12.18 -2.32
C ALA A 199 21.14 -11.25 -2.87
N ALA A 200 20.46 -11.66 -3.95
CA ALA A 200 19.40 -10.87 -4.56
C ALA A 200 18.16 -10.79 -3.66
N VAL A 201 17.85 -11.88 -2.96
CA VAL A 201 16.76 -11.93 -1.96
C VAL A 201 17.06 -11.02 -0.76
N ILE A 202 18.31 -10.98 -0.28
CA ILE A 202 18.72 -10.07 0.80
C ILE A 202 18.54 -8.61 0.36
N ILE A 203 19.00 -8.23 -0.84
CA ILE A 203 18.81 -6.87 -1.39
C ILE A 203 17.31 -6.51 -1.46
N LEU A 204 16.45 -7.44 -1.89
CA LEU A 204 15.00 -7.24 -1.88
C LEU A 204 14.45 -7.01 -0.47
N ILE A 205 14.93 -7.76 0.52
CA ILE A 205 14.52 -7.60 1.91
C ILE A 205 14.90 -6.22 2.45
N HIS A 206 16.07 -5.69 2.07
CA HIS A 206 16.46 -4.31 2.40
C HIS A 206 15.50 -3.29 1.81
N TRP A 207 15.13 -3.43 0.53
CA TRP A 207 14.11 -2.57 -0.08
C TRP A 207 12.77 -2.64 0.68
N CYS A 208 12.32 -3.84 1.06
CA CYS A 208 11.13 -4.01 1.89
C CYS A 208 11.25 -3.35 3.28
N ALA A 209 12.43 -3.40 3.91
CA ALA A 209 12.69 -2.73 5.18
C ALA A 209 12.51 -1.21 5.05
N VAL A 210 13.07 -0.59 4.02
CA VAL A 210 12.88 0.84 3.73
C VAL A 210 11.43 1.17 3.40
N MET A 211 10.78 0.35 2.57
CA MET A 211 9.36 0.50 2.24
C MET A 211 8.45 0.41 3.48
N SER A 212 8.89 -0.30 4.53
CA SER A 212 8.18 -0.38 5.80
C SER A 212 8.14 0.95 6.57
N ASN A 213 9.07 1.86 6.28
CA ASN A 213 9.12 3.22 6.83
C ASN A 213 8.17 4.20 6.13
N ALA A 214 7.49 3.77 5.06
CA ALA A 214 6.52 4.60 4.36
C ALA A 214 5.37 5.01 5.30
N PRO A 215 4.74 6.18 5.10
CA PRO A 215 3.55 6.57 5.84
C PRO A 215 2.49 5.45 5.80
N LYS A 216 1.97 5.08 6.97
CA LYS A 216 0.98 4.01 7.08
C LYS A 216 -0.27 4.41 6.29
N THR A 217 -0.50 3.76 5.15
CA THR A 217 -1.72 3.90 4.35
C THR A 217 -2.54 2.63 4.43
N TRP A 218 -3.86 2.75 4.30
CA TRP A 218 -4.79 1.63 4.45
C TRP A 218 -4.48 0.46 3.50
N PHE A 219 -3.90 0.73 2.33
CA PHE A 219 -3.61 -0.27 1.29
C PHE A 219 -2.20 -0.88 1.37
N MET A 220 -1.20 -0.18 1.94
CA MET A 220 0.16 -0.72 2.11
C MET A 220 0.45 -1.24 3.53
N GLY A 221 -0.43 -0.97 4.50
CA GLY A 221 -0.22 -1.35 5.90
C GLY A 221 0.09 -2.84 6.06
N GLY A 222 1.28 -3.14 6.58
CA GLY A 222 1.79 -4.50 6.83
C GLY A 222 2.35 -5.24 5.62
N TRP A 223 2.14 -4.74 4.38
CA TRP A 223 2.55 -5.44 3.17
C TRP A 223 4.07 -5.60 3.08
N ALA A 224 4.83 -4.53 3.32
CA ALA A 224 6.30 -4.56 3.16
C ALA A 224 6.95 -5.54 4.15
N VAL A 225 6.44 -5.58 5.39
CA VAL A 225 6.90 -6.52 6.41
C VAL A 225 6.55 -7.95 6.03
N ALA A 226 5.31 -8.21 5.60
CA ALA A 226 4.90 -9.54 5.14
C ALA A 226 5.72 -10.02 3.92
N ALA A 227 5.98 -9.12 2.97
CA ALA A 227 6.81 -9.38 1.81
C ALA A 227 8.25 -9.74 2.20
N ALA A 228 8.84 -9.00 3.16
CA ALA A 228 10.17 -9.30 3.67
C ALA A 228 10.24 -10.65 4.39
N LEU A 229 9.28 -10.95 5.28
CA LEU A 229 9.22 -12.22 6.00
C LEU A 229 9.10 -13.42 5.04
N GLN A 230 8.29 -13.27 3.99
CA GLN A 230 8.17 -14.28 2.95
C GLN A 230 9.48 -14.46 2.16
N ALA A 231 10.18 -13.37 1.84
CA ALA A 231 11.48 -13.44 1.19
C ALA A 231 12.54 -14.08 2.11
N MET A 232 12.52 -13.78 3.41
CA MET A 232 13.40 -14.41 4.41
C MET A 232 13.17 -15.92 4.54
N SER A 233 11.94 -16.40 4.28
CA SER A 233 11.62 -17.83 4.30
C SER A 233 12.24 -18.61 3.14
N TRP A 234 12.78 -17.93 2.12
CA TRP A 234 13.49 -18.55 1.01
C TRP A 234 15.00 -18.69 1.26
N LEU A 235 15.50 -18.03 2.29
CA LEU A 235 16.91 -18.08 2.68
C LEU A 235 17.14 -19.28 3.61
N ASP A 236 18.33 -19.86 3.56
CA ASP A 236 18.78 -20.78 4.61
C ASP A 236 19.17 -20.02 5.89
N GLU A 237 19.33 -20.74 6.99
CA GLU A 237 19.62 -20.13 8.29
C GLU A 237 20.94 -19.36 8.30
N SER A 238 21.97 -19.85 7.62
CA SER A 238 23.25 -19.16 7.47
C SER A 238 23.10 -17.77 6.84
N TRP A 239 22.24 -17.63 5.83
CA TRP A 239 21.96 -16.37 5.17
C TRP A 239 21.13 -15.43 6.03
N ARG A 240 20.14 -15.96 6.77
CA ARG A 240 19.33 -15.17 7.71
C ARG A 240 20.16 -14.57 8.86
N GLN A 241 21.27 -15.22 9.21
CA GLN A 241 22.21 -14.78 10.24
C GLN A 241 23.40 -13.98 9.69
N SER A 242 23.49 -13.79 8.38
CA SER A 242 24.59 -13.04 7.77
C SER A 242 24.63 -11.57 8.22
N PRO A 243 25.81 -10.92 8.25
CA PRO A 243 25.93 -9.50 8.62
C PRO A 243 25.05 -8.59 7.74
N GLY A 244 24.91 -8.92 6.45
CA GLY A 244 24.05 -8.20 5.53
C GLY A 244 22.57 -8.20 5.91
N MET A 245 22.10 -9.12 6.75
CA MET A 245 20.69 -9.21 7.15
C MET A 245 20.35 -8.47 8.45
N VAL A 246 21.34 -8.10 9.26
CA VAL A 246 21.13 -7.53 10.61
C VAL A 246 20.31 -6.25 10.55
N TRP A 247 20.75 -5.27 9.77
CA TRP A 247 20.08 -3.97 9.65
C TRP A 247 18.64 -4.11 9.15
N ALA A 248 18.41 -4.93 8.13
CA ALA A 248 17.08 -5.08 7.54
C ALA A 248 16.09 -5.72 8.53
N ARG A 249 16.56 -6.72 9.29
CA ARG A 249 15.76 -7.36 10.34
C ARG A 249 15.41 -6.38 11.46
N GLU A 250 16.37 -5.59 11.94
CA GLU A 250 16.14 -4.60 13.00
C GLU A 250 15.13 -3.53 12.56
N ASN A 251 15.24 -3.01 11.34
CA ASN A 251 14.27 -2.06 10.81
C ASN A 251 12.86 -2.65 10.69
N LEU A 252 12.75 -3.89 10.18
CA LEU A 252 11.47 -4.57 10.05
C LEU A 252 10.84 -4.88 11.42
N ASP A 253 11.63 -5.26 12.42
CA ASP A 253 11.18 -5.53 13.78
C ASP A 253 10.71 -4.25 14.50
N GLN A 254 11.41 -3.13 14.33
CA GLN A 254 10.96 -1.82 14.83
C GLN A 254 9.61 -1.43 14.24
N THR A 255 9.43 -1.60 12.93
CA THR A 255 8.17 -1.32 12.25
C THR A 255 7.06 -2.28 12.71
N TYR A 256 7.36 -3.57 12.84
CA TYR A 256 6.42 -4.57 13.36
C TYR A 256 5.96 -4.18 14.78
N LYS A 257 6.89 -3.95 15.71
CA LYS A 257 6.58 -3.52 17.08
C LYS A 257 5.77 -2.21 17.11
N SER A 258 6.08 -1.23 16.26
CA SER A 258 5.29 0.00 16.14
C SER A 258 3.86 -0.23 15.63
N VAL A 259 3.66 -1.20 14.73
CA VAL A 259 2.34 -1.53 14.18
C VAL A 259 1.51 -2.35 15.18
N TYR A 260 2.12 -3.31 15.87
CA TYR A 260 1.41 -4.28 16.71
C TYR A 260 1.36 -3.90 18.21
N ASN A 261 2.33 -3.13 18.73
CA ASN A 261 2.23 -2.62 20.11
C ASN A 261 1.23 -1.46 20.23
N ALA A 262 0.89 -0.79 19.13
CA ALA A 262 -0.23 0.15 19.08
C ALA A 262 -1.61 -0.55 19.21
N THR A 263 -1.65 -1.88 19.06
CA THR A 263 -2.86 -2.73 19.11
C THR A 263 -2.78 -3.85 20.16
N SER A 264 -1.74 -3.85 21.01
CA SER A 264 -1.49 -4.74 22.15
C SER A 264 -1.94 -6.20 21.99
N TYR A 265 -1.02 -7.11 21.67
CA TYR A 265 -0.81 -8.38 22.41
C TYR A 265 0.56 -8.97 22.04
N SER A 266 1.26 -9.46 23.06
CA SER A 266 2.62 -10.01 23.01
C SER A 266 2.73 -11.33 22.23
N PHE A 267 3.89 -11.49 21.60
CA PHE A 267 4.38 -12.66 20.86
C PHE A 267 4.02 -14.01 21.50
N SER A 268 3.02 -14.68 20.93
CA SER A 268 2.80 -16.13 21.00
C SER A 268 2.62 -16.60 19.56
N SER A 269 3.15 -17.79 19.25
CA SER A 269 3.37 -18.36 17.90
C SER A 269 2.13 -18.67 17.05
N ASP A 270 1.00 -18.03 17.33
CA ASP A 270 -0.22 -18.13 16.54
C ASP A 270 -0.56 -16.75 15.97
N ILE A 271 -0.45 -16.60 14.66
CA ILE A 271 -0.73 -15.36 13.92
C ILE A 271 -2.21 -15.00 14.12
N PRO A 272 -2.58 -13.93 14.87
CA PRO A 272 -3.97 -13.53 14.99
C PRO A 272 -4.33 -12.59 13.83
N HIS A 273 -5.49 -12.81 13.22
CA HIS A 273 -6.08 -11.89 12.25
C HIS A 273 -6.41 -10.53 12.91
N PRO A 274 -5.88 -9.40 12.41
CA PRO A 274 -6.25 -8.09 12.95
C PRO A 274 -7.62 -7.70 12.39
N THR A 275 -8.64 -7.76 13.26
CA THR A 275 -9.91 -7.06 13.05
C THR A 275 -9.80 -5.71 13.74
N GLU A 276 -9.45 -4.66 13.00
CA GLU A 276 -9.64 -3.31 13.52
C GLU A 276 -10.02 -2.29 12.45
N GLN A 277 -10.99 -1.48 12.87
CA GLN A 277 -11.53 -0.21 12.39
C GLN A 277 -10.66 0.59 11.39
N ILE A 278 -10.66 0.17 10.12
CA ILE A 278 -10.05 0.94 9.03
C ILE A 278 -11.04 2.03 8.57
N ASP A 279 -10.63 3.30 8.64
CA ASP A 279 -11.37 4.39 7.98
C ASP A 279 -11.52 4.10 6.48
N HIS A 280 -12.75 4.20 6.00
CA HIS A 280 -13.20 3.72 4.69
C HIS A 280 -12.31 4.24 3.53
N PRO A 281 -11.90 3.42 2.56
CA PRO A 281 -10.94 3.82 1.51
C PRO A 281 -11.47 4.88 0.54
N SER A 282 -12.78 4.92 0.29
CA SER A 282 -13.43 6.01 -0.44
C SER A 282 -13.44 7.30 0.36
N ARG A 283 -13.56 7.22 1.70
CA ARG A 283 -13.57 8.35 2.61
C ARG A 283 -12.17 8.95 2.76
N PHE A 284 -11.11 8.15 2.91
CA PHE A 284 -9.74 8.67 3.04
C PHE A 284 -9.14 9.16 1.72
N ALA A 285 -9.43 8.53 0.57
CA ALA A 285 -9.04 9.09 -0.72
C ALA A 285 -9.75 10.43 -1.00
N LEU A 286 -11.01 10.57 -0.58
CA LEU A 286 -11.74 11.85 -0.68
C LEU A 286 -11.33 12.85 0.41
N GLU A 287 -11.01 12.42 1.63
CA GLU A 287 -10.59 13.26 2.76
C GLU A 287 -9.13 13.71 2.64
N LEU A 288 -8.21 12.88 2.14
CA LEU A 288 -6.85 13.29 1.82
C LEU A 288 -6.85 14.35 0.69
N PHE A 289 -7.80 14.26 -0.24
CA PHE A 289 -8.04 15.30 -1.24
C PHE A 289 -8.86 16.50 -0.72
N ALA A 290 -9.77 16.32 0.26
CA ALA A 290 -10.67 17.36 0.77
C ALA A 290 -10.13 18.13 1.98
N GLN A 291 -9.52 17.48 2.98
CA GLN A 291 -8.81 18.12 4.10
C GLN A 291 -7.66 18.99 3.60
N LYS A 292 -6.94 18.55 2.55
CA LYS A 292 -5.89 19.35 1.90
C LYS A 292 -6.45 20.51 1.06
N PHE A 293 -7.71 20.45 0.63
CA PHE A 293 -8.42 21.56 -0.03
C PHE A 293 -9.00 22.58 0.98
N GLN A 294 -9.35 22.14 2.20
CA GLN A 294 -9.76 23.02 3.30
C GLN A 294 -8.63 23.93 3.79
N ALA A 295 -7.38 23.46 3.78
CA ALA A 295 -6.21 24.29 4.12
C ALA A 295 -6.01 25.46 3.14
N ALA A 296 -6.40 25.30 1.86
CA ALA A 296 -6.40 26.38 0.86
C ALA A 296 -7.56 27.39 1.05
N ARG A 297 -8.54 27.09 1.92
CA ARG A 297 -9.69 27.94 2.24
C ARG A 297 -9.43 28.92 3.39
N LEU A 298 -8.43 28.62 4.25
CA LEU A 298 -8.14 29.42 5.45
C LEU A 298 -7.14 30.58 5.20
N PHE A 299 -6.39 30.55 4.10
CA PHE A 299 -5.47 31.63 3.72
C PHE A 299 -5.77 32.09 2.29
N GLY A 300 -6.60 33.13 2.19
CA GLY A 300 -7.15 33.60 0.92
C GLY A 300 -6.13 34.27 0.00
N SER A 301 -6.39 34.16 -1.31
CA SER A 301 -6.60 35.35 -2.15
C SER A 301 -7.23 34.98 -3.50
N ARG A 302 -8.21 35.81 -3.88
CA ARG A 302 -8.95 35.91 -5.16
C ARG A 302 -10.12 34.93 -5.38
N THR A 303 -11.30 35.56 -5.47
CA THR A 303 -12.66 35.01 -5.62
C THR A 303 -12.82 34.00 -6.75
N PRO A 304 -13.33 32.77 -6.48
CA PRO A 304 -13.76 31.84 -7.52
C PRO A 304 -15.10 32.27 -8.13
N SER A 305 -15.24 32.11 -9.45
CA SER A 305 -16.45 32.43 -10.22
C SER A 305 -17.71 31.68 -9.73
N LEU A 306 -18.89 32.26 -10.00
CA LEU A 306 -20.22 31.78 -9.56
C LEU A 306 -20.48 30.31 -9.93
N ILE A 307 -19.96 29.86 -11.07
CA ILE A 307 -20.08 28.48 -11.59
C ILE A 307 -19.35 27.48 -10.67
N ARG A 308 -18.19 27.85 -10.08
CA ARG A 308 -17.47 27.00 -9.12
C ARG A 308 -18.22 26.84 -7.81
N ARG A 309 -18.95 27.87 -7.35
CA ARG A 309 -19.75 27.79 -6.11
C ARG A 309 -20.92 26.82 -6.25
N GLN A 310 -21.63 26.84 -7.37
CA GLN A 310 -22.75 25.93 -7.62
C GLN A 310 -22.31 24.46 -7.74
N SER A 311 -21.17 24.19 -8.40
CA SER A 311 -20.63 22.83 -8.50
C SER A 311 -20.10 22.29 -7.17
N LEU A 312 -19.55 23.16 -6.31
CA LEU A 312 -19.14 22.80 -4.95
C LEU A 312 -20.35 22.52 -4.06
N GLN A 313 -21.39 23.35 -4.12
CA GLN A 313 -22.64 23.14 -3.38
C GLN A 313 -23.27 21.77 -3.71
N LYS A 314 -23.35 21.43 -5.01
CA LYS A 314 -23.86 20.13 -5.47
C LYS A 314 -22.99 18.95 -5.01
N ALA A 315 -21.67 19.10 -4.96
CA ALA A 315 -20.77 18.07 -4.44
C ALA A 315 -20.94 17.87 -2.92
N TYR A 316 -21.15 18.94 -2.16
CA TYR A 316 -21.43 18.86 -0.72
C TYR A 316 -22.80 18.24 -0.43
N GLU A 317 -23.85 18.63 -1.16
CA GLU A 317 -25.19 18.03 -1.04
C GLU A 317 -25.19 16.54 -1.42
N TRP A 318 -24.34 16.12 -2.36
CA TRP A 318 -24.19 14.72 -2.73
C TRP A 318 -23.48 13.91 -1.65
N LEU A 319 -22.41 14.46 -1.04
CA LEU A 319 -21.69 13.83 0.07
C LEU A 319 -22.57 13.70 1.33
N ASP A 320 -23.36 14.71 1.66
CA ASP A 320 -24.25 14.72 2.82
C ASP A 320 -25.40 13.69 2.68
N LYS A 321 -25.98 13.57 1.47
CA LYS A 321 -26.97 12.52 1.15
C LYS A 321 -26.38 11.10 1.23
N LEU A 322 -25.12 10.94 0.84
CA LEU A 322 -24.39 9.68 0.96
C LEU A 322 -24.15 9.31 2.43
N GLU A 323 -23.76 10.29 3.26
CA GLU A 323 -23.52 10.07 4.68
C GLU A 323 -24.78 9.67 5.45
N VAL A 324 -25.91 10.34 5.17
CA VAL A 324 -27.22 9.98 5.74
C VAL A 324 -27.65 8.58 5.29
N GLY A 325 -27.47 8.24 4.01
CA GLY A 325 -27.75 6.90 3.47
C GLY A 325 -26.91 5.80 4.12
N LEU A 326 -25.63 6.08 4.36
CA LEU A 326 -24.69 5.17 5.03
C LEU A 326 -25.04 4.97 6.52
N ARG A 327 -25.46 6.02 7.24
CA ARG A 327 -25.92 5.89 8.64
C ARG A 327 -27.16 5.02 8.77
N ILE A 328 -28.14 5.18 7.87
CA ILE A 328 -29.39 4.40 7.87
C ILE A 328 -29.09 2.92 7.56
N ARG A 329 -28.21 2.62 6.58
CA ARG A 329 -27.80 1.24 6.27
C ARG A 329 -26.98 0.59 7.38
N ARG A 330 -26.08 1.33 8.03
CA ARG A 330 -25.29 0.83 9.17
C ARG A 330 -26.17 0.43 10.36
N LYS A 331 -27.19 1.23 10.69
CA LYS A 331 -28.18 0.86 11.72
C LYS A 331 -28.96 -0.40 11.35
N ARG A 332 -29.27 -0.61 10.06
CA ARG A 332 -29.98 -1.79 9.57
C ARG A 332 -29.12 -3.06 9.63
N ILE A 333 -27.85 -2.97 9.22
CA ILE A 333 -26.91 -4.10 9.24
C ILE A 333 -26.58 -4.50 10.68
N LEU A 334 -26.27 -3.54 11.56
CA LEU A 334 -26.06 -3.82 12.98
C LEU A 334 -27.32 -4.45 13.60
N GLY A 335 -28.51 -3.93 13.28
CA GLY A 335 -29.77 -4.52 13.72
C GLY A 335 -29.99 -5.98 13.25
N HIS A 336 -29.50 -6.34 12.06
CA HIS A 336 -29.55 -7.72 11.56
C HIS A 336 -28.55 -8.63 12.28
N MET A 337 -27.31 -8.16 12.44
CA MET A 337 -26.26 -8.92 13.13
C MET A 337 -26.61 -9.19 14.61
N TYR A 338 -27.18 -8.20 15.31
CA TYR A 338 -27.64 -8.40 16.69
C TYR A 338 -28.81 -9.40 16.79
N LYS A 339 -29.70 -9.43 15.78
CA LYS A 339 -30.79 -10.42 15.72
C LYS A 339 -30.26 -11.83 15.44
N GLU A 340 -29.33 -11.99 14.50
CA GLU A 340 -28.72 -13.30 14.19
C GLU A 340 -27.87 -13.82 15.35
N ALA A 341 -27.08 -12.96 16.01
CA ALA A 341 -26.31 -13.32 17.19
C ALA A 341 -27.23 -13.75 18.35
N GLY A 342 -28.35 -13.02 18.55
CA GLY A 342 -29.37 -13.39 19.53
C GLY A 342 -30.04 -14.73 19.24
N SER A 343 -30.37 -15.01 17.98
CA SER A 343 -30.96 -16.30 17.56
C SER A 343 -29.98 -17.47 17.73
N ARG A 344 -28.71 -17.29 17.32
CA ARG A 344 -27.66 -18.32 17.48
C ARG A 344 -27.33 -18.59 18.95
N SER A 345 -27.30 -17.55 19.78
CA SER A 345 -27.09 -17.68 21.23
C SER A 345 -28.23 -18.46 21.89
N LYS A 346 -29.49 -18.19 21.51
CA LYS A 346 -30.66 -18.97 21.97
C LYS A 346 -30.62 -20.42 21.52
N GLU A 347 -30.30 -20.66 20.25
CA GLU A 347 -30.19 -22.02 19.71
C GLU A 347 -29.09 -22.83 20.43
N TRP A 348 -27.94 -22.21 20.67
CA TRP A 348 -26.83 -22.84 21.39
C TRP A 348 -27.18 -23.13 22.86
N MET A 349 -27.86 -22.20 23.55
CA MET A 349 -28.33 -22.41 24.92
C MET A 349 -29.37 -23.52 25.03
N ASN A 350 -30.23 -23.69 24.04
CA ASN A 350 -31.19 -24.79 23.99
C ASN A 350 -30.51 -26.15 23.77
N LYS A 351 -29.43 -26.20 22.98
CA LYS A 351 -28.64 -27.42 22.76
C LYS A 351 -27.74 -27.77 23.94
N ASN A 352 -27.42 -26.83 24.82
CA ASN A 352 -26.49 -27.01 25.94
C ASN A 352 -27.06 -26.46 27.27
N PRO A 353 -28.12 -27.07 27.83
CA PRO A 353 -28.86 -26.52 28.96
C PRO A 353 -28.02 -26.38 30.24
N ALA A 354 -27.06 -27.28 30.48
CA ALA A 354 -26.15 -27.22 31.62
C ALA A 354 -25.17 -26.03 31.53
N ALA A 355 -24.62 -25.77 30.33
CA ALA A 355 -23.77 -24.60 30.09
C ALA A 355 -24.58 -23.30 30.15
N GLY A 356 -25.82 -23.32 29.64
CA GLY A 356 -26.75 -22.18 29.71
C GLY A 356 -27.13 -21.79 31.15
N GLN A 357 -27.34 -22.76 32.04
CA GLN A 357 -27.59 -22.49 33.46
C GLN A 357 -26.37 -21.88 34.16
N LYS A 358 -25.16 -22.36 33.84
CA LYS A 358 -23.90 -21.85 34.40
C LYS A 358 -23.64 -20.39 34.00
N ILE A 359 -23.90 -20.05 32.74
CA ILE A 359 -23.80 -18.65 32.24
C ILE A 359 -24.86 -17.76 32.90
N LYS A 360 -26.11 -18.22 33.03
CA LYS A 360 -27.17 -17.45 33.71
C LYS A 360 -26.89 -17.22 35.20
N ALA A 361 -26.18 -18.14 35.85
CA ALA A 361 -25.74 -17.99 37.23
C ALA A 361 -24.53 -17.05 37.39
N GLN A 362 -23.69 -16.89 36.36
CA GLN A 362 -22.58 -15.94 36.34
C GLN A 362 -23.00 -14.50 35.96
N CYS A 363 -24.12 -14.34 35.25
CA CYS A 363 -24.64 -13.03 34.86
C CYS A 363 -25.67 -12.44 35.85
N ARG A 364 -26.02 -13.16 36.91
CA ARG A 364 -26.77 -12.65 38.07
C ARG A 364 -25.78 -12.42 39.20
#